data_AF-A0A1V3WRZ5-F1
#
_entry.id   AF-A0A1V3WRZ5-F1
#
_cell.length_a   1.000
_cell.length_b   1.000
_cell.length_c   1.000
_cell.angle_alpha   90.00
_cell.angle_beta   90.00
_cell.angle_gamma   90.00
#
_symmetry.space_group_name_H-M   'P 1'
#
loop_
_entity.id
_entity.type
_entity.pdbx_description
1 polymer ?
#
loop_
_entity_poly.entity_id
_entity_poly.type
_entity_poly.pdbx_seq_one_letter_code
_entity_poly.pdbx_strand_id
1 'polypeptide(L)' 'MRAQFDCHWQLAEVAEPGKISWNLEPWRPVVDDEQMLASGCNPGGVEEQF' A
#
# COMPACT_ATOMS: atom_id res chain seq x y z
N MET A 1 0.42 3.47 -9.77
CA MET A 1 -0.19 4.05 -8.56
C MET A 1 -1.71 3.92 -8.53
N ARG A 2 -2.47 4.06 -9.63
CA ARG A 2 -3.94 3.90 -9.59
C ARG A 2 -4.40 2.56 -8.99
N ALA A 3 -3.85 1.44 -9.46
CA ALA A 3 -4.18 0.11 -8.93
C ALA A 3 -3.85 -0.04 -7.43
N GLN A 4 -2.72 0.50 -6.97
CA GLN A 4 -2.37 0.51 -5.55
C GLN A 4 -3.33 1.36 -4.71
N PHE A 5 -3.72 2.54 -5.21
CA PHE A 5 -4.73 3.36 -4.55
C PHE A 5 -6.06 2.61 -4.44
N ASP A 6 -6.52 1.97 -5.52
CA ASP A 6 -7.76 1.21 -5.52
C ASP A 6 -7.68 0.00 -4.57
N CYS A 7 -6.57 -0.76 -4.59
CA CYS A 7 -6.30 -1.87 -3.65
C CYS A 7 -6.36 -1.39 -2.20
N HIS A 8 -5.68 -0.29 -1.90
CA HIS A 8 -5.61 0.25 -0.55
C HIS A 8 -6.99 0.71 -0.06
N TRP A 9 -7.68 1.54 -0.85
CA TRP A 9 -9.00 2.10 -0.49
C TRP A 9 -10.09 1.03 -0.35
N GLN A 10 -10.02 -0.03 -1.17
CA GLN A 10 -11.06 -1.07 -1.18
C GLN A 10 -10.77 -2.25 -0.25
N LEU A 11 -9.50 -2.56 0.01
CA LEU A 11 -9.10 -3.76 0.76
C LEU A 11 -8.36 -3.45 2.05
N ALA A 12 -7.32 -2.60 2.02
CA ALA A 12 -6.50 -2.35 3.21
C ALA A 12 -7.31 -1.72 4.34
N GLU A 13 -8.20 -0.77 4.04
CA GLU A 13 -9.07 -0.15 5.05
C GLU A 13 -10.06 -1.12 5.69
N VAL A 14 -10.49 -2.14 4.95
CA VAL A 14 -11.40 -3.18 5.46
C VAL A 14 -10.62 -4.18 6.32
N ALA A 15 -9.42 -4.55 5.88
CA ALA A 15 -8.59 -5.55 6.54
C ALA A 15 -7.86 -5.00 7.78
N GLU A 16 -7.40 -3.75 7.73
CA GLU A 16 -6.65 -3.06 8.78
C GLU A 16 -7.16 -1.61 9.00
N PRO A 17 -8.33 -1.45 9.62
CA PRO A 17 -8.90 -0.13 9.87
C PRO A 17 -7.98 0.73 10.75
N GLY A 18 -7.67 1.96 10.31
CA GLY A 18 -6.90 2.92 11.11
C GLY A 18 -5.39 2.74 11.06
N LYS A 19 -4.86 2.10 10.01
CA LYS A 19 -3.40 1.99 9.79
C LYS A 19 -2.77 3.39 9.69
N ILE A 20 -1.61 3.55 10.34
CA ILE A 20 -1.00 4.86 10.63
C ILE A 20 -0.38 5.52 9.38
N SER A 21 0.09 4.73 8.41
CA SER A 21 0.73 5.21 7.17
C SER A 21 0.11 4.57 5.92
N TRP A 22 -0.09 5.39 4.91
CA TRP A 22 -0.60 5.01 3.60
C TRP A 22 0.50 5.38 2.62
N ASN A 23 1.35 4.43 2.23
CA ASN A 23 2.55 4.65 1.40
C ASN A 23 2.19 4.91 -0.07
N LEU A 24 1.29 5.87 -0.29
CA LEU A 24 0.73 6.27 -1.57
C LEU A 24 1.16 7.70 -1.93
N GLU A 25 2.29 8.18 -1.42
CA GLU A 25 2.82 9.46 -1.81
C GLU A 25 3.28 9.44 -3.28
N PRO A 26 3.15 10.56 -4.04
CA PRO A 26 3.41 10.57 -5.49
C PRO A 26 4.83 10.15 -5.93
N TRP A 27 5.80 10.20 -5.01
CA TRP A 27 7.19 9.79 -5.27
C TRP A 27 7.48 8.32 -4.94
N ARG A 28 6.54 7.59 -4.32
CA ARG A 28 6.69 6.16 -4.06
C ARG A 28 6.67 5.37 -5.37
N PRO A 29 7.44 4.27 -5.46
CA PRO A 29 7.51 3.48 -6.68
C PRO A 29 6.18 2.77 -6.98
N VAL A 30 5.87 2.63 -8.27
CA VAL A 30 4.81 1.72 -8.70
C VAL A 30 5.35 0.29 -8.66
N VAL A 31 4.81 -0.56 -7.80
CA VAL A 31 5.06 -2.00 -7.78
C VAL A 31 4.05 -2.75 -8.65
N ASP A 32 4.41 -3.98 -9.05
CA ASP A 32 3.52 -4.90 -9.75
C ASP A 32 2.43 -5.50 -8.84
N ASP A 33 1.52 -6.28 -9.43
CA ASP A 33 0.36 -6.82 -8.73
C ASP A 33 0.75 -7.85 -7.66
N GLU A 34 1.80 -8.64 -7.90
CA GLU A 34 2.26 -9.66 -6.95
C GLU A 34 2.81 -8.99 -5.69
N GLN A 35 3.68 -8.00 -5.87
CA GLN A 35 4.27 -7.24 -4.77
C GLN A 35 3.24 -6.34 -4.06
N MET A 36 2.25 -5.79 -4.79
CA MET A 36 1.14 -5.03 -4.21
C MET A 36 0.29 -5.89 -3.26
N LEU A 37 -0.05 -7.12 -3.66
CA LEU A 37 -0.84 -8.03 -2.83
C LEU A 37 -0.03 -8.58 -1.65
N ALA A 38 1.24 -8.96 -1.89
CA ALA A 38 2.12 -9.48 -0.84
C ALA A 38 2.37 -8.47 0.29
N SER A 39 2.28 -7.18 0.00
CA SER A 39 2.43 -6.09 0.96
C SER A 39 1.11 -5.59 1.58
N GLY A 40 0.01 -6.32 1.38
CA GLY A 40 -1.29 -5.93 1.95
C GLY A 40 -1.80 -4.59 1.42
N CYS A 41 -1.61 -4.33 0.12
CA CYS A 41 -1.93 -3.05 -0.53
C CYS A 41 -1.23 -1.83 0.12
N ASN A 42 -0.13 -2.03 0.85
CA ASN A 42 0.69 -0.95 1.41
C ASN A 42 2.18 -1.30 1.26
N PRO A 43 2.76 -1.20 0.03
CA PRO A 43 4.11 -1.66 -0.29
C PRO A 43 5.28 -0.98 0.45
N GLY A 44 5.01 -0.16 1.47
CA GLY A 44 6.00 0.33 2.41
C GLY A 44 7.01 1.31 1.82
N GLY A 45 7.71 1.98 2.72
CA GLY A 45 8.91 2.75 2.41
C GLY A 45 10.13 2.13 3.07
N VAL A 46 11.34 2.51 2.63
CA VAL A 46 12.60 2.18 3.36
C VAL A 46 12.63 2.64 4.81
N GLU A 47 11.68 3.51 5.19
CA GLU A 47 11.47 4.05 6.53
C GLU A 47 10.71 3.07 7.45
N GLU A 48 9.95 2.13 6.87
CA GLU A 48 9.21 1.11 7.62
C GLU A 48 10.13 -0.09 7.85
N GLN A 49 10.63 -0.19 9.08
CA GLN A 49 11.36 -1.37 9.56
C GLN A 49 10.33 -2.44 9.88
N PHE A 50 10.29 -3.50 9.07
CA PHE A 50 9.39 -4.65 9.24
C PHE A 50 9.58 -5.36 10.58
#